data_AF-A0A970H1R1-F1
#
_entry.id   AF-A0A970H1R1-F1
#
_cell.length_a   1.000
_cell.length_b   1.000
_cell.length_c   1.000
_cell.angle_alpha   90.00
_cell.angle_beta   90.00
_cell.angle_gamma   90.00
#
_symmetry.space_group_name_H-M   'P 1'
#
loop_
_entity.id
_entity.type
_entity.pdbx_description
1 polymer ?
#
loop_
_entity_poly.entity_id
_entity_poly.type
_entity_poly.pdbx_seq_one_letter_code
_entity_poly.pdbx_strand_id
1 'polypeptide(L)'
;MAKGNKVFDTEFSGFNKKQVNEYIEKLVSQYQQSLSEKAKECDELRAKNEQLASKLNELSTAYIQAQEEKTKIADVLINAENTAKNIIAKAQEESAKERERLSIQADEKRMLIVDLNKIIRDMKLEVEEMIENAKSSLDNAVNQIKERMDAEKEQIIRRIEEINAKYAEKEEVEEEAKED
;
A
#
# COMPACT_ATOMS: atom_id res chain seq x y z
N MET A 1 49.95 -72.37 58.98
CA MET A 1 48.84 -72.13 59.92
C MET A 1 49.05 -70.77 60.56
N ALA A 2 48.17 -69.80 60.26
CA ALA A 2 48.25 -68.47 60.86
C ALA A 2 47.98 -68.59 62.36
N LYS A 3 48.99 -68.29 63.19
CA LYS A 3 48.80 -68.10 64.64
C LYS A 3 47.84 -66.91 64.80
N GLY A 4 46.59 -67.19 65.15
CA GLY A 4 45.65 -66.15 65.55
C GLY A 4 46.27 -65.34 66.68
N ASN A 5 46.38 -64.03 66.50
CA ASN A 5 46.89 -63.11 67.52
C ASN A 5 46.07 -63.31 68.80
N LYS A 6 46.71 -63.82 69.86
CA LYS A 6 46.08 -63.90 71.18
C LYS A 6 45.84 -62.48 71.68
N VAL A 7 44.57 -62.10 71.77
CA VAL A 7 44.14 -60.76 72.20
C VAL A 7 44.17 -60.62 73.74
N PHE A 8 44.15 -61.74 74.45
CA PHE A 8 44.10 -61.80 75.91
C PHE A 8 45.11 -62.83 76.46
N ASP A 9 45.84 -62.46 77.50
CA ASP A 9 46.61 -63.37 78.35
C ASP A 9 45.69 -64.19 79.25
N THR A 10 46.12 -65.40 79.59
CA THR A 10 45.39 -66.33 80.48
C THR A 10 45.98 -66.30 81.89
N GLU A 11 45.12 -66.05 82.87
CA GLU A 11 45.41 -66.16 84.31
C GLU A 11 45.08 -67.57 84.83
N PHE A 12 45.41 -67.86 86.09
CA PHE A 12 45.21 -69.19 86.73
C PHE A 12 43.75 -69.67 86.68
N SER A 13 42.78 -68.75 86.47
CA SER A 13 41.43 -69.08 86.02
C SER A 13 40.91 -68.05 84.99
N GLY A 14 40.98 -68.37 83.70
CA GLY A 14 40.36 -67.57 82.63
C GLY A 14 41.26 -66.50 82.01
N PHE A 15 40.67 -65.52 81.32
CA PHE A 15 41.38 -64.42 80.64
C PHE A 15 41.63 -63.23 81.58
N ASN A 16 42.73 -62.52 81.36
CA ASN A 16 43.06 -61.32 82.12
C ASN A 16 41.94 -60.27 81.99
N LYS A 17 41.26 -60.02 83.11
CA LYS A 17 40.05 -59.20 83.17
C LYS A 17 40.29 -57.76 82.72
N LYS A 18 41.49 -57.22 82.97
CA LYS A 18 41.88 -55.86 82.58
C LYS A 18 42.03 -55.75 81.06
N GLN A 19 42.74 -56.68 80.42
CA GLN A 19 42.90 -56.71 78.96
C GLN A 19 41.57 -56.93 78.24
N VAL A 20 40.69 -57.78 78.79
CA VAL A 20 39.33 -57.97 78.25
C VAL A 20 38.51 -56.69 78.33
N ASN A 21 38.53 -55.99 79.47
CA ASN A 21 37.82 -54.72 79.62
C ASN A 21 38.37 -53.64 78.68
N GLU A 22 39.69 -53.48 78.58
CA GLU A 22 40.33 -52.51 77.67
C GLU A 22 39.96 -52.79 76.20
N TYR A 23 39.91 -54.07 75.80
CA TYR A 23 39.47 -54.44 74.45
C TYR A 23 37.99 -54.13 74.21
N ILE A 24 37.12 -54.44 75.19
CA ILE A 24 35.68 -54.13 75.09
C ILE A 24 35.49 -52.61 74.98
N GLU A 25 36.17 -51.82 75.80
CA GLU A 25 36.10 -50.35 75.75
C GLU A 25 36.57 -49.80 74.41
N LYS A 26 37.70 -50.31 73.88
CA LYS A 26 38.21 -49.93 72.57
C LYS A 26 37.25 -50.31 71.44
N LEU A 27 36.65 -51.48 71.51
CA LEU A 27 35.69 -51.96 70.53
C LEU A 27 34.41 -51.12 70.55
N VAL A 28 33.89 -50.82 71.75
CA VAL A 28 32.72 -49.93 71.92
C VAL A 28 33.02 -48.53 71.38
N SER A 29 34.19 -47.98 71.69
CA SER A 29 34.62 -46.67 71.18
C SER A 29 34.71 -46.66 69.65
N GLN A 30 35.27 -47.70 69.03
CA GLN A 30 35.35 -47.82 67.57
C GLN A 30 33.97 -47.92 66.92
N TYR A 31 33.06 -48.71 67.49
CA TYR A 31 31.69 -48.80 66.99
C TYR A 31 30.93 -47.48 67.16
N GLN A 32 31.08 -46.78 68.29
CA GLN A 32 30.49 -45.47 68.50
C GLN A 32 31.02 -44.43 67.51
N GLN A 33 32.33 -44.43 67.23
CA GLN A 33 32.93 -43.57 66.23
C GLN A 33 32.36 -43.87 64.83
N SER A 34 32.33 -45.15 64.43
CA SER A 34 31.78 -45.57 63.13
C SER A 34 30.29 -45.21 62.99
N LEU A 35 29.49 -45.40 64.06
CA LEU A 35 28.09 -44.99 64.09
C LEU A 35 27.95 -43.47 63.93
N SER A 36 28.81 -42.69 64.57
CA SER A 36 28.82 -41.23 64.47
C SER A 36 29.19 -40.76 63.06
N GLU A 37 30.21 -41.35 62.45
CA GLU A 37 30.63 -41.05 61.08
C GLU A 37 29.52 -41.40 60.07
N LYS A 38 28.88 -42.57 60.21
CA LYS A 38 27.74 -42.95 59.37
C LYS A 38 26.50 -42.09 59.59
N ALA A 39 26.25 -41.64 60.82
CA ALA A 39 25.17 -40.69 61.09
C ALA A 39 25.40 -39.36 60.36
N LYS A 40 26.63 -38.82 60.39
CA LYS A 40 26.99 -37.60 59.64
C LYS A 40 26.81 -37.78 58.14
N GLU A 41 27.28 -38.90 57.59
CA GLU A 41 27.11 -39.21 56.16
C GLU A 41 25.63 -39.28 55.77
N CYS A 42 24.78 -39.92 56.60
CA CYS A 42 23.33 -39.93 56.40
C CYS A 42 22.72 -38.53 56.40
N ASP A 43 23.14 -37.65 57.30
CA ASP A 43 22.62 -36.28 57.40
C ASP A 43 23.06 -35.44 56.18
N GLU A 44 24.31 -35.57 55.73
CA GLU A 44 24.81 -34.92 54.52
C GLU A 44 24.07 -35.39 53.26
N LEU A 45 23.84 -36.71 53.14
CA LEU A 45 23.09 -37.28 52.03
C LEU A 45 21.63 -36.81 52.03
N ARG A 46 20.99 -36.72 53.20
CA ARG A 46 19.63 -36.16 53.32
C ARG A 46 19.58 -34.71 52.85
N ALA A 47 20.51 -33.87 53.33
CA ALA A 47 20.58 -32.47 52.91
C ALA A 47 20.77 -32.32 51.39
N LYS A 48 21.65 -33.13 50.80
CA LYS A 48 21.83 -33.16 49.33
C LYS A 48 20.56 -33.59 48.61
N ASN A 49 19.85 -34.59 49.12
CA ASN A 49 18.64 -35.10 48.50
C ASN A 49 17.51 -34.08 48.53
N GLU A 50 17.34 -33.38 49.66
CA GLU A 50 16.40 -32.26 49.78
C GLU A 50 16.74 -31.12 48.82
N GLN A 51 18.03 -30.76 48.71
CA GLN A 51 18.48 -29.72 47.78
C GLN A 51 18.22 -30.11 46.31
N LEU A 52 18.49 -31.37 45.94
CA LEU A 52 18.23 -31.89 44.60
C LEU A 52 16.74 -31.93 44.29
N ALA A 53 15.90 -32.33 45.24
CA ALA A 53 14.45 -32.35 45.09
C ALA A 53 13.91 -30.92 44.87
N SER A 54 14.39 -29.95 45.64
CA SER A 54 14.03 -28.53 45.46
C SER A 54 14.42 -28.03 44.06
N LYS A 55 15.66 -28.31 43.64
CA LYS A 55 16.15 -27.88 42.32
C LYS A 55 15.39 -28.54 41.17
N LEU A 56 15.00 -29.81 41.33
CA LEU A 56 14.17 -30.52 40.35
C LEU A 56 12.80 -29.86 40.21
N ASN A 57 12.18 -29.48 41.32
CA ASN A 57 10.88 -28.82 41.32
C ASN A 57 10.93 -27.42 40.67
N GLU A 58 11.98 -26.65 40.96
CA GLU A 58 12.24 -25.36 40.29
C GLU A 58 12.39 -25.53 38.78
N LEU A 59 13.21 -26.50 38.35
CA LEU A 59 13.44 -26.77 36.94
C LEU A 59 12.16 -27.22 36.22
N SER A 60 11.37 -28.08 36.87
CA SER A 60 10.09 -28.55 36.34
C SER A 60 9.10 -27.41 36.17
N THR A 61 9.02 -26.52 37.15
CA THR A 61 8.16 -25.32 37.08
C THR A 61 8.60 -24.39 35.94
N ALA A 62 9.90 -24.10 35.85
CA ALA A 62 10.44 -23.26 34.78
C ALA A 62 10.21 -23.86 33.39
N TYR A 63 10.33 -25.19 33.26
CA TYR A 63 10.05 -25.90 32.01
C TYR A 63 8.58 -25.76 31.57
N ILE A 64 7.64 -25.92 32.51
CA ILE A 64 6.21 -25.75 32.22
C ILE A 64 5.92 -24.32 31.78
N GLN A 65 6.46 -23.31 32.48
CA GLN A 65 6.30 -21.91 32.11
C GLN A 65 6.86 -21.61 30.71
N ALA A 66 8.07 -22.08 30.41
CA ALA A 66 8.68 -21.90 29.10
C ALA A 66 7.85 -22.55 27.98
N GLN A 67 7.24 -23.70 28.25
CA GLN A 67 6.39 -24.39 27.28
C GLN A 67 5.05 -23.64 27.04
N GLU A 68 4.47 -23.05 28.09
CA GLU A 68 3.29 -22.20 27.97
C GLU A 68 3.60 -20.93 27.18
N GLU A 69 4.71 -20.25 27.48
CA GLU A 69 5.16 -19.06 26.76
C GLU A 69 5.41 -19.36 25.28
N LYS A 70 6.09 -20.48 24.98
CA LYS A 70 6.32 -20.93 23.61
C LYS A 70 5.00 -21.09 22.84
N THR A 71 3.99 -21.66 23.49
CA THR A 71 2.67 -21.87 22.88
C THR A 71 1.99 -20.52 22.58
N LYS A 72 2.00 -19.60 23.56
CA LYS A 72 1.46 -18.24 23.37
C LYS A 72 2.17 -17.48 22.25
N ILE A 73 3.49 -17.58 22.17
CA ILE A 73 4.28 -16.95 21.11
C ILE A 73 3.90 -17.53 19.74
N ALA A 74 3.76 -18.86 19.64
CA ALA A 74 3.33 -19.51 18.40
C ALA A 74 1.94 -19.02 17.95
N ASP A 75 0.98 -18.93 18.87
CA ASP A 75 -0.37 -18.43 18.58
C ASP A 75 -0.35 -16.97 18.09
N VAL A 76 0.44 -16.12 18.73
CA VAL A 76 0.62 -14.72 18.31
C VAL A 76 1.24 -14.64 16.91
N LEU A 77 2.27 -15.45 16.62
CA LEU A 77 2.92 -15.47 15.32
C LEU A 77 1.96 -15.92 14.20
N ILE A 78 1.17 -16.96 14.45
CA ILE A 78 0.15 -17.44 13.51
C ILE A 78 -0.90 -16.35 13.24
N ASN A 79 -1.38 -15.68 14.30
CA ASN A 79 -2.35 -14.60 14.17
C ASN A 79 -1.78 -13.39 13.43
N ALA A 80 -0.53 -13.03 13.69
CA ALA A 80 0.16 -11.96 12.99
C ALA A 80 0.34 -12.29 11.50
N GLU A 81 0.73 -13.52 11.16
CA GLU A 81 0.88 -13.97 9.78
C GLU A 81 -0.47 -13.94 9.03
N ASN A 82 -1.53 -14.46 9.65
CA ASN A 82 -2.87 -14.44 9.08
C ASN A 82 -3.38 -13.00 8.86
N THR A 83 -3.13 -12.11 9.82
CA THR A 83 -3.48 -10.69 9.71
C THR A 83 -2.72 -10.02 8.57
N ALA A 84 -1.41 -10.27 8.46
CA ALA A 84 -0.58 -9.75 7.39
C ALA A 84 -1.06 -10.23 6.01
N LYS A 85 -1.36 -11.52 5.85
CA LYS A 85 -1.92 -12.08 4.61
C LYS A 85 -3.25 -11.41 4.25
N ASN A 86 -4.14 -11.20 5.22
CA ASN A 86 -5.41 -10.53 5.00
C ASN A 86 -5.25 -9.07 4.59
N ILE A 87 -4.30 -8.34 5.19
CA ILE A 87 -4.00 -6.95 4.81
C ILE A 87 -3.49 -6.90 3.36
N ILE A 88 -2.56 -7.79 2.99
CA ILE A 88 -2.01 -7.86 1.64
C ILE A 88 -3.11 -8.18 0.63
N ALA A 89 -3.96 -9.17 0.91
CA ALA A 89 -5.06 -9.55 0.03
C ALA A 89 -6.05 -8.38 -0.18
N LYS A 90 -6.44 -7.69 0.90
CA LYS A 90 -7.31 -6.50 0.82
C LYS A 90 -6.67 -5.38 0.01
N ALA A 91 -5.40 -5.07 0.26
CA ALA A 91 -4.70 -4.03 -0.48
C ALA A 91 -4.59 -4.35 -1.99
N GLN A 92 -4.38 -5.62 -2.34
CA GLN A 92 -4.38 -6.06 -3.74
C GLN A 92 -5.76 -5.93 -4.39
N GLU A 93 -6.82 -6.31 -3.68
CA GLU A 93 -8.20 -6.18 -4.16
C GLU A 93 -8.60 -4.71 -4.34
N GLU A 94 -8.33 -3.86 -3.34
CA GLU A 94 -8.61 -2.42 -3.39
C GLU A 94 -7.81 -1.74 -4.52
N SER A 95 -6.52 -2.08 -4.66
CA SER A 95 -5.70 -1.58 -5.77
C SER A 95 -6.23 -2.00 -7.13
N ALA A 96 -6.70 -3.25 -7.27
CA ALA A 96 -7.29 -3.73 -8.52
C ALA A 96 -8.56 -2.96 -8.86
N LYS A 97 -9.48 -2.80 -7.90
CA LYS A 97 -10.72 -2.03 -8.07
C LYS A 97 -10.44 -0.56 -8.42
N GLU A 98 -9.48 0.06 -7.76
CA GLU A 98 -9.14 1.46 -8.02
C GLU A 98 -8.50 1.64 -9.40
N ARG A 99 -7.63 0.72 -9.83
CA ARG A 99 -7.08 0.73 -11.19
C ARG A 99 -8.18 0.61 -12.25
N GLU A 100 -9.13 -0.30 -12.04
CA GLU A 100 -10.26 -0.47 -12.95
C GLU A 100 -11.12 0.80 -13.00
N ARG A 101 -11.46 1.37 -11.84
CA ARG A 101 -12.21 2.63 -11.73
C ARG A 101 -11.52 3.77 -12.48
N LEU A 102 -10.21 3.93 -12.28
CA LEU A 102 -9.43 4.96 -12.96
C LEU A 102 -9.33 4.71 -14.47
N SER A 103 -9.24 3.45 -14.91
CA SER A 103 -9.25 3.10 -16.33
C SER A 103 -10.56 3.50 -17.00
N ILE A 104 -11.70 3.15 -16.38
CA ILE A 104 -13.03 3.52 -16.89
C ILE A 104 -13.15 5.04 -17.01
N GLN A 105 -12.77 5.79 -15.95
CA GLN A 105 -12.82 7.25 -15.99
C GLN A 105 -11.89 7.86 -17.05
N ALA A 106 -10.72 7.25 -17.29
CA ALA A 106 -9.81 7.69 -18.33
C ALA A 106 -10.42 7.49 -19.73
N ASP A 107 -11.07 6.35 -19.95
CA ASP A 107 -11.72 6.03 -21.23
C ASP A 107 -12.95 6.91 -21.49
N GLU A 108 -13.78 7.17 -20.47
CA GLU A 108 -14.89 8.13 -20.55
C GLU A 108 -14.40 9.52 -20.95
N LYS A 109 -13.32 10.01 -20.32
CA LYS A 109 -12.73 11.31 -20.66
C LYS A 109 -12.14 11.33 -22.06
N ARG A 110 -11.51 10.24 -22.51
CA ARG A 110 -11.01 10.12 -23.89
C ARG A 110 -12.15 10.20 -24.90
N MET A 111 -13.25 9.50 -24.65
CA MET A 111 -14.43 9.53 -25.51
C MET A 111 -15.01 10.95 -25.57
N LEU A 112 -15.16 11.61 -24.41
CA LEU A 112 -15.63 12.99 -24.35
C LEU A 112 -14.74 13.95 -25.16
N ILE A 113 -13.42 13.80 -25.10
CA ILE A 113 -12.48 14.61 -25.91
C ILE A 113 -12.73 14.39 -27.41
N VAL A 114 -12.93 13.14 -27.83
CA VAL A 114 -13.23 12.82 -29.23
C VAL A 114 -14.53 13.48 -29.68
N ASP A 115 -15.58 13.39 -28.86
CA ASP A 115 -16.88 14.01 -29.15
C ASP A 115 -16.79 15.54 -29.23
N LEU A 116 -16.12 16.16 -28.27
CA LEU A 116 -15.90 17.62 -28.27
C LEU A 116 -15.10 18.08 -29.49
N ASN A 117 -14.06 17.32 -29.88
CA ASN A 117 -13.29 17.63 -31.08
C ASN A 117 -14.13 17.53 -32.36
N LYS A 118 -15.06 16.57 -32.41
CA LYS A 118 -16.01 16.46 -33.52
C LYS A 118 -16.93 17.68 -33.56
N ILE A 119 -17.54 18.05 -32.43
CA ILE A 119 -18.41 19.23 -32.32
C ILE A 119 -17.68 20.51 -32.75
N ILE A 120 -16.44 20.72 -32.28
CA ILE A 120 -15.63 21.89 -32.66
C ILE A 120 -15.37 21.92 -34.17
N ARG A 121 -15.09 20.76 -34.78
CA ARG A 121 -14.89 20.66 -36.22
C ARG A 121 -16.18 20.99 -36.99
N ASP A 122 -17.31 20.45 -36.55
CA ASP A 122 -18.60 20.66 -37.19
C ASP A 122 -19.00 22.14 -37.08
N MET A 123 -18.87 22.75 -35.90
CA MET A 123 -19.07 24.19 -35.70
C MET A 123 -18.16 25.05 -36.58
N LYS A 124 -16.89 24.64 -36.75
CA LYS A 124 -15.97 25.37 -37.63
C LYS A 124 -16.46 25.33 -39.08
N LEU A 125 -16.90 24.17 -39.57
CA LEU A 125 -17.44 24.04 -40.93
C LEU A 125 -18.70 24.88 -41.12
N GLU A 126 -19.61 24.88 -40.15
CA GLU A 126 -20.82 25.73 -40.17
C GLU A 126 -20.47 27.22 -40.25
N VAL A 127 -19.48 27.68 -39.47
CA VAL A 127 -19.01 29.07 -39.52
C VAL A 127 -18.38 29.41 -40.88
N GLU A 128 -17.56 28.52 -41.43
CA GLU A 128 -16.97 28.70 -42.77
C GLU A 128 -18.07 28.81 -43.85
N GLU A 129 -19.10 27.97 -43.77
CA GLU A 129 -20.26 28.02 -44.66
C GLU A 129 -21.05 29.33 -44.52
N MET A 130 -21.30 29.78 -43.27
CA MET A 130 -21.98 31.06 -43.03
C MET A 130 -21.19 32.24 -43.60
N ILE A 131 -19.86 32.25 -43.45
CA ILE A 131 -18.99 33.29 -44.00
C ILE A 131 -19.06 33.30 -45.53
N GLU A 132 -18.98 32.13 -46.17
CA GLU A 132 -19.03 32.03 -47.63
C GLU A 132 -20.40 32.48 -48.17
N ASN A 133 -21.49 32.09 -47.51
CA ASN A 133 -22.84 32.53 -47.84
C ASN A 133 -23.00 34.05 -47.68
N ALA A 134 -22.48 34.63 -46.60
CA ALA A 134 -22.51 36.07 -46.37
C ALA A 134 -21.70 36.84 -47.43
N LYS A 135 -20.52 36.34 -47.80
CA LYS A 135 -19.68 36.90 -48.85
C LYS A 135 -20.36 36.85 -50.22
N SER A 136 -20.91 35.70 -50.60
CA SER A 136 -21.66 35.53 -51.85
C SER A 136 -22.87 36.48 -51.90
N SER A 137 -23.62 36.60 -50.80
CA SER A 137 -24.74 37.54 -50.69
C SER A 137 -24.29 39.00 -50.87
N LEU A 138 -23.17 39.39 -50.26
CA LEU A 138 -22.60 40.73 -50.40
C LEU A 138 -22.12 41.00 -51.83
N ASP A 139 -21.41 40.06 -52.44
CA ASP A 139 -20.93 40.17 -53.83
C ASP A 139 -22.12 40.32 -54.80
N ASN A 140 -23.19 39.56 -54.59
CA ASN A 140 -24.43 39.67 -55.36
C ASN A 140 -25.09 41.04 -55.17
N ALA A 141 -25.19 41.55 -53.94
CA ALA A 141 -25.76 42.86 -53.67
C ALA A 141 -24.93 43.99 -54.32
N VAL A 142 -23.60 43.90 -54.26
CA VAL A 142 -22.69 44.86 -54.92
C VAL A 142 -22.86 44.82 -56.44
N ASN A 143 -22.97 43.63 -57.04
CA ASN A 143 -23.19 43.49 -58.48
C ASN A 143 -24.55 44.08 -58.90
N GLN A 144 -25.62 43.81 -58.14
CA GLN A 144 -26.94 44.41 -58.40
C GLN A 144 -26.91 45.94 -58.31
N ILE A 145 -26.16 46.51 -57.35
CA ILE A 145 -26.00 47.97 -57.24
C ILE A 145 -25.26 48.52 -58.47
N LYS A 146 -24.18 47.87 -58.91
CA LYS A 146 -23.43 48.27 -60.11
C LYS A 146 -24.32 48.25 -61.36
N GLU A 147 -25.06 47.16 -61.57
CA GLU A 147 -25.98 47.01 -62.70
C GLU A 147 -27.05 48.12 -62.70
N ARG A 148 -27.63 48.44 -61.54
CA ARG A 148 -28.58 49.56 -61.41
C ARG A 148 -27.94 50.91 -61.72
N MET A 149 -26.74 51.16 -61.20
CA MET A 149 -26.01 52.41 -61.47
C MET A 149 -25.69 52.56 -62.95
N ASP A 150 -25.28 51.49 -63.63
CA ASP A 150 -24.98 51.53 -65.06
C ASP A 150 -26.24 51.74 -65.90
N ALA A 151 -27.37 51.13 -65.52
CA ALA A 151 -28.66 51.40 -66.12
C ALA A 151 -29.13 52.86 -65.92
N GLU A 152 -28.95 53.43 -64.72
CA GLU A 152 -29.26 54.83 -64.44
C GLU A 152 -28.36 55.78 -65.26
N LYS A 153 -27.07 55.49 -65.38
CA LYS A 153 -26.16 56.25 -66.25
C LYS A 153 -26.65 56.23 -67.71
N GLU A 154 -27.02 55.07 -68.23
CA GLU A 154 -27.56 54.98 -69.60
C GLU A 154 -28.84 55.81 -69.77
N GLN A 155 -29.76 55.77 -68.80
CA GLN A 155 -30.97 56.59 -68.84
C GLN A 155 -30.67 58.08 -68.83
N ILE A 156 -29.70 58.52 -68.01
CA ILE A 156 -29.25 59.91 -67.96
C ILE A 156 -28.64 60.32 -69.31
N ILE A 157 -27.77 59.49 -69.90
CA ILE A 157 -27.16 59.75 -71.21
C ILE A 157 -28.25 59.94 -72.28
N ARG A 158 -29.20 59.01 -72.38
CA ARG A 158 -30.32 59.13 -73.33
C ARG A 158 -31.12 60.40 -73.12
N ARG A 159 -31.40 60.77 -71.86
CA ARG A 159 -32.13 62.00 -71.55
C ARG A 159 -31.35 63.25 -71.92
N ILE A 160 -30.02 63.25 -71.76
CA ILE A 160 -29.15 64.34 -72.23
C ILE A 160 -29.19 64.43 -73.76
N GLU A 161 -29.11 63.31 -74.46
CA GLU A 161 -29.20 63.24 -75.93
C GLU A 161 -30.55 63.79 -76.42
N GLU A 162 -31.67 63.38 -75.81
CA GLU A 162 -33.01 63.91 -76.10
C GLU A 162 -33.13 65.41 -75.86
N ILE A 163 -32.54 65.92 -74.78
CA ILE A 163 -32.54 67.36 -74.46
C ILE A 163 -31.71 68.12 -75.49
N ASN A 164 -30.52 67.63 -75.83
CA ASN A 164 -29.63 68.27 -76.81
C ASN A 164 -30.29 68.31 -78.20
N ALA A 165 -30.97 67.24 -78.61
CA ALA A 165 -31.73 67.22 -79.87
C ALA A 165 -32.82 68.31 -79.90
N LYS A 166 -33.59 68.45 -78.81
CA LYS A 166 -34.61 69.52 -78.70
C LYS A 166 -34.03 70.92 -78.73
N TYR A 167 -32.84 71.14 -78.16
CA TYR A 167 -32.17 72.44 -78.23
C TYR A 167 -31.66 72.74 -79.64
N ALA A 168 -31.11 71.76 -80.36
CA ALA A 168 -30.68 71.92 -81.74
C ALA A 168 -31.86 72.28 -82.67
N GLU A 169 -32.99 71.57 -82.54
CA GLU A 169 -34.23 71.89 -83.27
C GLU A 169 -34.72 73.32 -82.97
N LYS A 170 -34.54 73.80 -81.74
CA LYS A 170 -34.95 75.15 -81.35
C LYS A 170 -33.99 76.23 -81.89
N GLU A 171 -32.69 75.97 -81.94
CA GLU A 171 -31.72 76.87 -82.57
C GLU A 171 -31.96 77.00 -84.08
N GLU A 172 -32.25 75.91 -84.79
CA GLU A 172 -32.61 75.95 -86.22
C GLU A 172 -33.87 76.80 -86.47
N VAL A 173 -34.90 76.67 -85.64
CA VAL A 173 -36.12 77.49 -85.75
C VAL A 173 -35.89 78.96 -85.39
N GLU A 174 -34.99 79.27 -84.46
CA GLU A 174 -34.62 80.66 -84.11
C GLU A 174 -33.68 81.31 -85.14
N GLU A 175 -32.88 80.54 -85.88
CA GLU A 175 -32.10 81.04 -87.03
C GLU A 175 -33.00 81.29 -88.25
N GLU A 176 -33.92 80.38 -88.58
CA GLU A 176 -34.91 80.59 -89.64
C GLU A 176 -35.82 81.82 -89.37
N ALA A 177 -36.19 82.06 -88.11
CA ALA A 177 -36.99 83.22 -87.72
C ALA A 177 -36.23 84.57 -87.70
N LYS A 178 -34.90 84.57 -87.87
CA LYS A 178 -34.07 85.78 -87.96
C LYS A 178 -33.69 86.13 -89.40
N GLU A 179 -33.91 85.23 -90.35
CA GLU A 179 -33.65 85.45 -91.79
C GLU A 179 -34.89 85.92 -92.57
N ASP A 180 -36.09 85.93 -91.95
CA ASP A 180 -37.34 86.54 -92.45
C ASP A 180 -37.61 87.94 -91.86
#